data_AF-A0A7R9QGY6-F1
#
_entry.id   AF-A0A7R9QGY6-F1
#
_cell.length_a   1.000
_cell.length_b   1.000
_cell.length_c   1.000
_cell.angle_alpha   90.00
_cell.angle_beta   90.00
_cell.angle_gamma   90.00
#
_symmetry.space_group_name_H-M   'P 1'
#
loop_
_entity.id
_entity.type
_entity.pdbx_description
1 polymer ?
#
loop_
_entity_poly.entity_id
_entity_poly.type
_entity_poly.pdbx_seq_one_letter_code
_entity_poly.pdbx_strand_id
1 'polypeptide(L)'
;TLVGERGLALSGGQKARLSLARALYHSADIYLLDDPLSAVDTRVAKHIYQKCCVEYLKDKVTILVTHSIQFLKDAHQILVLNDGECVAIGSYTQLKEGGIDLMAYQRQTDGPINRRAVKRRTSVTPSMVSSLSEGSDVTDFREAEEVYEQEVKAELKLIGSVESSVYLSYIKAGAGPLLVILTILFLIASQVLYQGSVYWLSLWTNEMRKTPDKVDQTFNIIIYTSLTCGLFVSALLSIICFYIMCMRSSVNLYNKIFCALLRSPIHLFESSPIGRILNRFSKDTGIVDELLPSVAFDFIIVN
;
A
#
# COMPACT_ATOMS: atom_id res chain seq x y z
N THR A 1 8.40 16.79 -17.95
CA THR A 1 8.71 15.66 -17.06
C THR A 1 7.58 15.46 -16.07
N LEU A 2 7.06 14.24 -15.98
CA LEU A 2 6.16 13.85 -14.91
C LEU A 2 6.95 13.81 -13.58
N VAL A 3 6.44 14.47 -12.55
CA VAL A 3 7.15 14.66 -11.27
C VAL A 3 7.09 13.42 -10.35
N GLY A 4 6.26 12.43 -10.71
CA GLY A 4 6.00 11.21 -9.93
C GLY A 4 5.07 11.44 -8.73
N GLU A 5 4.55 10.36 -8.12
CA GLU A 5 3.74 10.47 -6.91
C GLU A 5 4.52 11.19 -5.81
N ARG A 6 3.91 12.21 -5.18
CA ARG A 6 4.54 13.06 -4.14
C ARG A 6 5.88 13.70 -4.53
N GLY A 7 6.15 13.82 -5.83
CA GLY A 7 7.37 14.42 -6.34
C GLY A 7 8.65 13.64 -6.07
N LEU A 8 8.61 12.30 -5.99
CA LEU A 8 9.78 11.47 -5.71
C LEU A 8 11.01 11.82 -6.56
N ALA A 9 10.81 12.25 -7.81
CA ALA A 9 11.89 12.62 -8.73
C ALA A 9 12.56 13.98 -8.42
N LEU A 10 12.03 14.78 -7.49
CA LEU A 10 12.52 16.13 -7.19
C LEU A 10 13.26 16.19 -5.86
N SER A 11 14.37 16.93 -5.82
CA SER A 11 15.04 17.28 -4.57
C SER A 11 14.16 18.18 -3.70
N GLY A 12 14.43 18.25 -2.39
CA GLY A 12 13.67 19.12 -1.47
C GLY A 12 13.60 20.58 -1.94
N GLY A 13 14.74 21.14 -2.38
CA GLY A 13 14.80 22.50 -2.92
C GLY A 13 14.11 22.65 -4.29
N GLN A 14 14.03 21.59 -5.11
CA GLN A 14 13.22 21.62 -6.33
C GLN A 14 11.72 21.59 -6.02
N LYS A 15 11.28 20.76 -5.06
CA LYS A 15 9.87 20.74 -4.59
C LYS A 15 9.45 22.09 -4.03
N ALA A 16 10.29 22.70 -3.21
CA ALA A 16 10.04 24.03 -2.65
C ALA A 16 9.87 25.08 -3.75
N ARG A 17 10.78 25.11 -4.73
CA ARG A 17 10.71 26.02 -5.87
C ARG A 17 9.47 25.79 -6.74
N LEU A 18 9.11 24.55 -7.02
CA LEU A 18 7.91 24.22 -7.79
C LEU A 18 6.63 24.63 -7.05
N SER A 19 6.57 24.38 -5.74
CA SER A 19 5.46 24.81 -4.89
C SER A 19 5.31 26.33 -4.88
N LEU A 20 6.42 27.05 -4.71
CA LEU A 20 6.44 28.51 -4.75
C LEU A 20 6.02 29.05 -6.13
N ALA A 21 6.56 28.50 -7.22
CA ALA A 21 6.17 28.89 -8.58
C ALA A 21 4.67 28.67 -8.82
N ARG A 22 4.11 27.55 -8.35
CA ARG A 22 2.67 27.26 -8.43
C ARG A 22 1.84 28.29 -7.67
N ALA A 23 2.28 28.72 -6.48
CA ALA A 23 1.61 29.76 -5.73
C ALA A 23 1.62 31.10 -6.49
N LEU A 24 2.79 31.53 -6.98
CA LEU A 24 2.95 32.79 -7.73
C LEU A 24 2.10 32.81 -9.00
N TYR A 25 2.05 31.70 -9.74
CA TYR A 25 1.28 31.58 -10.98
C TYR A 25 -0.23 31.77 -10.79
N HIS A 26 -0.76 31.39 -9.62
CA HIS A 26 -2.19 31.48 -9.33
C HIS A 26 -2.72 32.93 -9.24
N SER A 27 -1.86 33.95 -9.16
CA SER A 27 -2.22 35.38 -9.18
C SER A 27 -3.30 35.76 -8.15
N ALA A 28 -3.06 35.43 -6.87
CA ALA A 28 -3.96 35.76 -5.77
C ALA A 28 -3.77 37.21 -5.27
N ASP A 29 -4.69 37.69 -4.43
CA ASP A 29 -4.53 38.98 -3.75
C ASP A 29 -3.72 38.89 -2.45
N ILE A 30 -3.78 37.73 -1.79
CA ILE A 30 -3.09 37.43 -0.54
C ILE A 30 -2.26 36.16 -0.71
N TYR A 31 -0.99 36.24 -0.34
CA TYR A 31 -0.03 35.15 -0.37
C TYR A 31 0.40 34.77 1.05
N LEU A 32 0.19 33.51 1.41
CA LEU A 32 0.67 32.91 2.67
C LEU A 32 1.83 31.97 2.32
N LEU A 33 3.03 32.33 2.74
CA LEU A 33 4.25 31.61 2.43
C LEU A 33 4.85 31.03 3.72
N ASP A 34 4.73 29.72 3.90
CA ASP A 34 5.27 29.00 5.05
C ASP A 34 6.65 28.42 4.73
N ASP A 35 7.70 29.10 5.20
CA ASP A 35 9.12 28.77 5.05
C ASP A 35 9.53 28.26 3.65
N PRO A 36 9.21 28.99 2.56
CA PRO A 36 9.38 28.51 1.18
C PRO A 36 10.84 28.39 0.73
N LEU A 37 11.82 28.89 1.51
CA LEU A 37 13.22 29.01 1.12
C LEU A 37 14.18 28.11 1.92
N SER A 38 13.72 27.38 2.94
CA SER A 38 14.62 26.64 3.83
C SER A 38 15.34 25.46 3.18
N ALA A 39 14.72 24.82 2.19
CA ALA A 39 15.32 23.71 1.45
C ALA A 39 16.23 24.14 0.28
N VAL A 40 16.51 25.45 0.15
CA VAL A 40 17.22 26.04 -0.99
C VAL A 40 18.52 26.70 -0.52
N ASP A 41 19.60 26.53 -1.28
CA ASP A 41 20.89 27.18 -0.98
C ASP A 41 20.77 28.69 -0.83
N THR A 42 21.53 29.29 0.10
CA THR A 42 21.44 30.71 0.47
C THR A 42 21.50 31.68 -0.70
N ARG A 43 22.37 31.42 -1.69
CA ARG A 43 22.50 32.27 -2.90
C ARG A 43 21.22 32.23 -3.75
N VAL A 44 20.67 31.04 -3.96
CA VAL A 44 19.46 30.84 -4.74
C VAL A 44 18.25 31.38 -3.98
N ALA A 45 18.19 31.16 -2.66
CA ALA A 45 17.16 31.72 -1.79
C ALA A 45 17.14 33.26 -1.85
N LYS A 46 18.29 33.92 -1.81
CA LYS A 46 18.39 35.38 -1.96
C LYS A 46 17.91 35.85 -3.33
N HIS A 47 18.25 35.13 -4.41
CA HIS A 47 17.79 35.45 -5.74
C HIS A 47 16.25 35.31 -5.87
N ILE A 48 15.69 34.21 -5.36
CA ILE A 48 14.24 33.97 -5.36
C ILE A 48 13.52 35.03 -4.52
N TYR A 49 14.02 35.33 -3.33
CA TYR A 49 13.42 36.35 -2.46
C TYR A 49 13.36 37.72 -3.15
N GLN A 50 14.46 38.16 -3.75
CA GLN A 50 14.51 39.44 -4.45
C GLN A 50 13.53 39.50 -5.63
N LYS A 51 13.55 38.48 -6.49
CA LYS A 51 12.74 38.47 -7.71
C LYS A 51 11.25 38.22 -7.44
N CYS A 52 10.93 37.30 -6.54
CA CYS A 52 9.56 36.88 -6.30
C CYS A 52 8.89 37.71 -5.21
N CYS A 53 9.51 37.82 -4.03
CA CYS A 53 8.88 38.46 -2.87
C CYS A 53 8.97 40.00 -2.93
N VAL A 54 10.10 40.55 -3.39
CA VAL A 54 10.30 42.02 -3.42
C VAL A 54 9.83 42.64 -4.74
N GLU A 55 10.20 42.06 -5.89
CA GLU A 55 9.85 42.62 -7.20
C GLU A 55 8.45 42.21 -7.66
N TYR A 56 8.16 40.90 -7.78
CA TYR A 56 6.89 40.41 -8.35
C TYR A 56 5.68 40.61 -7.43
N LEU A 57 5.84 40.38 -6.12
CA LEU A 57 4.77 40.48 -5.12
C LEU A 57 4.63 41.88 -4.49
N LYS A 58 5.28 42.91 -5.05
CA LYS A 58 5.35 44.26 -4.47
C LYS A 58 3.98 44.86 -4.15
N ASP A 59 3.01 44.66 -5.04
CA ASP A 59 1.66 45.26 -4.93
C ASP A 59 0.63 44.28 -4.33
N LYS A 60 1.08 43.15 -3.78
CA LYS A 60 0.23 42.09 -3.20
C LYS A 60 0.48 41.92 -1.71
N VAL A 61 -0.55 41.50 -0.97
CA VAL A 61 -0.40 41.23 0.47
C VAL A 61 0.36 39.91 0.63
N THR A 62 1.57 39.98 1.18
CA THR A 62 2.42 38.80 1.35
C THR A 62 2.76 38.60 2.82
N ILE A 63 2.35 37.47 3.38
CA ILE A 63 2.71 37.03 4.73
C ILE A 63 3.75 35.91 4.57
N LEU A 64 4.98 36.19 4.96
CA LEU A 64 6.10 35.25 4.91
C LEU A 64 6.46 34.80 6.33
N VAL A 65 6.28 33.51 6.59
CA VAL A 65 6.80 32.85 7.79
C VAL A 65 8.17 32.29 7.43
N THR A 66 9.19 32.61 8.21
CA THR A 66 10.57 32.17 7.94
C THR A 66 11.38 32.12 9.22
N HIS A 67 12.24 31.10 9.32
CA HIS A 67 13.28 31.04 10.36
C HIS A 67 14.54 31.83 9.97
N SER A 68 14.65 32.28 8.72
CA SER A 68 15.85 32.93 8.19
C SER A 68 15.83 34.45 8.42
N ILE A 69 16.55 34.94 9.43
CA ILE A 69 16.64 36.37 9.79
C ILE A 69 17.13 37.27 8.65
N GLN A 70 17.91 36.72 7.72
CA GLN A 70 18.51 37.48 6.61
C GLN A 70 17.48 38.20 5.71
N PHE A 71 16.23 37.72 5.67
CA PHE A 71 15.15 38.31 4.87
C PHE A 71 14.25 39.28 5.66
N LEU A 72 14.45 39.41 6.97
CA LEU A 72 13.61 40.27 7.81
C LEU A 72 13.89 41.76 7.62
N LYS A 73 15.08 42.12 7.14
CA LYS A 73 15.48 43.53 6.99
C LYS A 73 14.66 44.29 5.96
N ASP A 74 14.20 43.60 4.92
CA ASP A 74 13.45 44.19 3.82
C ASP A 74 11.93 44.12 4.05
N ALA A 75 11.50 43.58 5.21
CA ALA A 75 10.09 43.45 5.55
C ALA A 75 9.51 44.77 6.09
N HIS A 76 8.31 45.13 5.63
CA HIS A 76 7.59 46.32 6.09
C HIS A 76 7.18 46.22 7.57
N GLN A 77 6.66 45.06 7.97
CA GLN A 77 6.29 44.75 9.34
C GLN A 77 6.74 43.33 9.67
N ILE A 78 7.26 43.16 10.86
CA ILE A 78 7.68 41.89 11.43
C ILE A 78 6.81 41.65 12.66
N LEU A 79 6.21 40.46 12.72
CA LEU A 79 5.44 40.00 13.85
C LEU A 79 6.23 38.86 14.51
N VAL A 80 6.54 38.99 15.80
CA VAL A 80 7.28 38.01 16.59
C VAL A 80 6.29 37.25 17.46
N LEU A 81 6.21 35.94 17.24
CA LEU A 81 5.42 35.01 18.06
C LEU A 81 6.34 34.25 19.02
N ASN A 82 5.91 34.11 20.27
CA ASN A 82 6.51 33.20 21.24
C ASN A 82 5.41 32.45 21.99
N ASP A 83 5.49 31.12 22.04
CA ASP A 83 4.51 30.25 22.72
C ASP A 83 3.03 30.53 22.36
N GLY A 84 2.76 30.94 21.11
CA GLY A 84 1.41 31.25 20.62
C GLY A 84 0.93 32.67 20.95
N GLU A 85 1.71 33.47 21.66
CA GLU A 85 1.42 34.87 21.96
C GLU A 85 2.23 35.82 21.08
N CYS A 86 1.62 36.95 20.71
CA CYS A 86 2.28 38.00 19.97
C CYS A 86 3.13 38.85 20.92
N VAL A 87 4.45 38.68 20.85
CA VAL A 87 5.41 39.40 21.70
C VAL A 87 5.62 40.82 21.19
N ALA A 88 5.75 41.00 19.88
CA ALA A 88 5.99 42.31 19.29
C ALA A 88 5.60 42.38 17.81
N ILE A 89 5.24 43.59 17.38
CA ILE A 89 4.95 43.93 15.99
C ILE A 89 5.65 45.24 15.67
N GLY A 90 6.42 45.29 14.59
CA GLY A 90 7.06 46.52 14.14
C GLY A 90 8.00 46.30 12.97
N SER A 91 8.58 47.39 12.47
CA SER A 91 9.68 47.31 11.50
C SER A 91 10.97 46.79 12.16
N TYR A 92 11.93 46.34 11.35
CA TYR A 92 13.21 45.81 11.85
C TYR A 92 13.95 46.80 12.77
N THR A 93 13.93 48.09 12.45
CA THR A 93 14.57 49.14 13.25
C THR A 93 13.84 49.34 14.58
N GLN A 94 12.50 49.41 14.57
CA GLN A 94 11.69 49.57 15.78
C GLN A 94 11.86 48.40 16.75
N LEU A 95 11.90 47.16 16.24
CA LEU A 95 12.11 45.99 17.10
C LEU A 95 13.51 45.98 17.72
N LYS A 96 14.52 46.38 16.94
CA LYS A 96 15.90 46.46 17.42
C LYS A 96 16.08 47.55 18.49
N GLU A 97 15.45 48.71 18.30
CA GLU A 97 15.46 49.81 19.29
C GLU A 97 14.64 49.48 20.53
N GLY A 98 13.57 48.69 20.39
CA GLY A 98 12.78 48.13 21.49
C GLY A 98 13.49 47.05 22.31
N GLY A 99 14.77 46.77 22.04
CA GLY A 99 15.58 45.80 22.78
C GLY A 99 15.29 44.33 22.45
N ILE A 100 14.50 44.06 21.41
CA ILE A 100 14.20 42.70 20.97
C ILE A 100 15.32 42.24 20.03
N ASP A 101 16.26 41.48 20.58
CA ASP A 101 17.32 40.87 19.77
C ASP A 101 16.77 39.63 19.05
N LEU A 102 16.29 39.84 17.83
CA LEU A 102 15.81 38.78 16.94
C LEU A 102 16.86 37.67 16.73
N MET A 103 18.17 38.00 16.81
CA MET A 103 19.25 37.01 16.70
C MET A 103 19.34 36.13 17.95
N ALA A 104 19.01 36.65 19.13
CA ALA A 104 18.99 35.87 20.37
C ALA A 104 17.84 34.86 20.37
N TYR A 105 16.67 35.22 19.84
CA TYR A 105 15.52 34.30 19.71
C TYR A 105 15.80 33.11 18.79
N GLN A 106 16.57 33.30 17.71
CA GLN A 106 17.01 32.19 16.87
C GLN A 106 18.00 31.26 17.61
N ARG A 107 18.91 31.81 18.40
CA ARG A 107 19.85 31.00 19.21
C ARG A 107 19.16 30.22 20.32
N GLN A 108 18.06 30.74 20.87
CA GLN A 108 17.26 30.06 21.88
C GLN A 108 16.49 28.86 21.30
N THR A 109 16.04 28.97 20.05
CA THR A 109 15.36 27.90 19.32
C THR A 109 16.33 26.84 18.77
N ASP A 110 17.58 27.20 18.48
CA ASP A 110 18.67 26.28 18.13
C ASP A 110 19.42 25.66 19.34
N GLY A 111 19.04 26.01 20.57
CA GLY A 111 19.50 25.34 21.79
C GLY A 111 19.12 23.86 21.81
N PRO A 112 19.76 22.99 22.62
CA PRO A 112 19.54 21.54 22.58
C PRO A 112 18.09 21.22 22.97
N ILE A 113 17.23 21.14 21.97
CA ILE A 113 15.88 20.60 22.08
C ILE A 113 16.05 19.22 22.70
N ASN A 114 15.45 19.05 23.86
CA ASN A 114 15.38 17.82 24.62
C ASN A 114 14.63 16.79 23.76
N ARG A 115 15.35 16.13 22.83
CA ARG A 115 14.86 15.06 21.96
C ARG A 115 14.56 13.82 22.80
N ARG A 116 13.47 13.85 23.55
CA ARG A 116 12.80 12.64 24.02
C ARG A 116 11.65 12.33 23.08
N ALA A 117 11.82 11.23 22.33
CA ALA A 117 10.96 10.65 21.30
C ALA A 117 10.89 11.52 20.01
N VAL A 118 11.40 11.12 18.86
CA VAL A 118 11.22 9.83 18.17
C VAL A 118 12.54 9.40 17.52
N LYS A 119 13.02 8.20 17.90
CA LYS A 119 14.12 7.51 17.25
C LYS A 119 13.61 6.97 15.92
N ARG A 120 13.91 7.64 14.80
CA ARG A 120 13.98 6.95 13.50
C ARG A 120 15.38 7.12 12.94
N ARG A 121 16.15 6.03 13.05
CA ARG A 121 17.49 5.88 12.49
C ARG A 121 17.40 6.00 10.97
N THR A 122 18.12 6.96 10.40
CA THR A 122 18.71 6.84 9.07
C THR A 122 20.04 7.58 9.12
N SER A 123 21.09 6.81 9.36
CA SER A 123 22.47 7.20 9.11
C SER A 123 22.73 7.07 7.61
N VAL A 124 22.89 8.19 6.91
CA VAL A 124 23.58 8.22 5.62
C VAL A 124 24.53 9.40 5.64
N THR A 125 25.82 9.07 5.64
CA THR A 125 26.95 9.98 5.46
C THR A 125 26.90 10.64 4.08
N PRO A 126 27.10 11.96 3.94
CA PRO A 126 27.33 12.58 2.65
C PRO A 126 28.84 12.58 2.36
N SER A 127 29.27 11.77 1.40
CA SER A 127 30.58 11.91 0.78
C SER A 127 30.40 12.21 -0.71
N MET A 128 30.87 13.41 -1.08
CA MET A 128 31.49 13.79 -2.36
C MET A 128 30.93 13.14 -3.63
N VAL A 129 30.23 13.94 -4.46
CA VAL A 129 30.60 14.09 -5.89
C VAL A 129 30.30 15.52 -6.31
N SER A 130 31.36 16.21 -6.69
CA SER A 130 31.36 17.47 -7.42
C SER A 130 31.51 17.16 -8.92
N SER A 131 30.91 18.03 -9.73
CA SER A 131 31.29 18.44 -11.10
C SER A 131 30.91 17.58 -12.32
N LEU A 132 30.52 18.35 -13.37
CA LEU A 132 30.25 18.03 -14.79
C LEU A 132 28.78 17.66 -15.07
N SER A 133 28.05 18.21 -16.05
CA SER A 133 28.33 19.11 -17.18
C SER A 133 27.01 19.74 -17.66
N GLU A 134 27.08 20.94 -18.23
CA GLU A 134 26.04 21.58 -19.06
C GLU A 134 25.86 20.83 -20.40
N GLY A 135 24.63 20.85 -20.93
CA GLY A 135 24.32 20.71 -22.37
C GLY A 135 23.69 19.38 -22.84
N SER A 136 22.61 19.50 -23.64
CA SER A 136 21.87 18.47 -24.44
C SER A 136 21.14 17.37 -23.62
N ASP A 137 19.92 16.91 -23.89
CA ASP A 137 19.10 16.85 -25.11
C ASP A 137 17.59 16.89 -24.78
N VAL A 138 16.80 17.58 -25.61
CA VAL A 138 15.33 17.65 -25.51
C VAL A 138 14.65 16.39 -26.08
N THR A 139 15.39 15.52 -26.78
CA THR A 139 14.89 14.29 -27.40
C THR A 139 14.76 13.12 -26.42
N ASP A 140 15.55 13.07 -25.35
CA ASP A 140 15.57 11.97 -24.34
C ASP A 140 14.31 11.96 -23.44
N PHE A 141 13.65 13.12 -23.31
CA PHE A 141 12.48 13.28 -22.44
C PHE A 141 11.19 12.68 -23.01
N ARG A 142 11.05 12.60 -24.35
CA ARG A 142 9.87 11.99 -24.98
C ARG A 142 9.90 10.46 -24.87
N GLU A 143 11.07 9.84 -25.01
CA GLU A 143 11.25 8.41 -24.77
C GLU A 143 10.99 8.07 -23.29
N ALA A 144 11.45 8.88 -22.34
CA ALA A 144 11.18 8.67 -20.91
C ALA A 144 9.69 8.83 -20.52
N GLU A 145 8.95 9.72 -21.17
CA GLU A 145 7.51 9.94 -20.93
C GLU A 145 6.65 8.81 -21.50
N GLU A 146 7.00 8.28 -22.69
CA GLU A 146 6.38 7.08 -23.26
C GLU A 146 6.69 5.81 -22.43
N VAL A 147 7.92 5.67 -21.92
CA VAL A 147 8.33 4.54 -21.06
C VAL A 147 7.60 4.54 -19.72
N TYR A 148 7.39 5.70 -19.09
CA TYR A 148 6.68 5.77 -17.79
C TYR A 148 5.16 5.57 -17.94
N GLU A 149 4.55 6.09 -19.02
CA GLU A 149 3.14 5.84 -19.29
C GLU A 149 2.88 4.37 -19.67
N GLN A 150 3.86 3.70 -20.30
CA GLN A 150 3.89 2.24 -20.44
C GLN A 150 4.12 1.51 -19.11
N GLU A 151 5.03 1.94 -18.23
CA GLU A 151 5.31 1.29 -16.92
C GLU A 151 4.16 1.42 -15.91
N VAL A 152 3.37 2.50 -15.98
CA VAL A 152 2.17 2.67 -15.15
C VAL A 152 0.98 1.88 -15.71
N LYS A 153 0.89 1.66 -17.03
CA LYS A 153 -0.15 0.83 -17.68
C LYS A 153 0.20 -0.65 -17.83
N ALA A 154 1.45 -1.06 -17.69
CA ALA A 154 1.88 -2.45 -17.83
C ALA A 154 1.82 -3.21 -16.50
N GLU A 155 0.62 -3.45 -15.97
CA GLU A 155 0.42 -4.82 -15.50
C GLU A 155 0.38 -5.68 -16.76
N LEU A 156 1.41 -6.50 -16.97
CA LEU A 156 1.39 -7.58 -17.94
C LEU A 156 0.25 -8.52 -17.56
N LYS A 157 -0.97 -8.16 -17.94
CA LYS A 157 -2.14 -9.01 -17.83
C LYS A 157 -1.93 -10.11 -18.85
N LEU A 158 -1.55 -11.29 -18.39
CA LEU A 158 -1.52 -12.47 -19.24
C LEU A 158 -2.96 -12.68 -19.74
N ILE A 159 -3.15 -12.53 -21.06
CA ILE A 159 -4.43 -12.78 -21.73
C ILE A 159 -4.42 -14.25 -22.13
N GLY A 160 -5.28 -15.06 -21.52
CA GLY A 160 -5.37 -16.49 -21.80
C GLY A 160 -5.94 -17.30 -20.64
N SER A 161 -5.94 -18.61 -20.80
CA SER A 161 -6.29 -19.55 -19.73
C SER A 161 -5.20 -19.58 -18.66
N VAL A 162 -5.60 -19.74 -17.40
CA VAL A 162 -4.67 -19.92 -16.29
C VAL A 162 -3.99 -21.28 -16.43
N GLU A 163 -2.67 -21.33 -16.33
CA GLU A 163 -1.93 -22.58 -16.33
C GLU A 163 -2.32 -23.45 -15.12
N SER A 164 -2.44 -24.76 -15.32
CA SER A 164 -2.69 -25.72 -14.24
C SER A 164 -1.62 -25.68 -13.13
N SER A 165 -0.42 -25.22 -13.47
CA SER A 165 0.71 -24.98 -12.54
C SER A 165 0.33 -24.01 -11.40
N VAL A 166 -0.56 -23.04 -11.66
CA VAL A 166 -1.01 -22.03 -10.69
C VAL A 166 -1.88 -22.68 -9.61
N TYR A 167 -2.81 -23.55 -10.02
CA TYR A 167 -3.66 -24.29 -9.08
C TYR A 167 -2.84 -25.24 -8.20
N LEU A 168 -1.86 -25.96 -8.78
CA LEU A 168 -0.94 -26.78 -7.99
C LEU A 168 -0.10 -25.94 -7.04
N SER A 169 0.34 -24.75 -7.46
CA SER A 169 1.11 -23.83 -6.63
C SER A 169 0.30 -23.32 -5.44
N TYR A 170 -1.00 -23.08 -5.62
CA TYR A 170 -1.93 -22.73 -4.54
C TYR A 170 -2.06 -23.88 -3.54
N ILE A 171 -2.36 -25.10 -4.01
CA ILE A 171 -2.52 -26.26 -3.12
C ILE A 171 -1.21 -26.54 -2.35
N LYS A 172 -0.06 -26.46 -3.04
CA LYS A 172 1.28 -26.63 -2.46
C LYS A 172 1.64 -25.52 -1.47
N ALA A 173 1.06 -24.33 -1.59
CA ALA A 173 1.28 -23.24 -0.64
C ALA A 173 0.62 -23.52 0.71
N GLY A 174 -0.55 -24.16 0.74
CA GLY A 174 -1.32 -24.40 1.97
C GLY A 174 -1.16 -25.77 2.62
N ALA A 175 -0.92 -26.81 1.82
CA ALA A 175 -0.95 -28.17 2.30
C ALA A 175 0.40 -28.88 2.14
N GLY A 176 0.81 -29.57 3.20
CA GLY A 176 1.72 -30.70 3.04
C GLY A 176 1.03 -31.83 2.27
N PRO A 177 1.80 -32.72 1.60
CA PRO A 177 1.23 -33.79 0.77
C PRO A 177 0.20 -34.65 1.52
N LEU A 178 0.39 -34.83 2.83
CA LEU A 178 -0.52 -35.58 3.70
C LEU A 178 -1.93 -34.98 3.78
N LEU A 179 -2.07 -33.65 3.92
CA LEU A 179 -3.38 -33.01 4.05
C LEU A 179 -4.15 -33.05 2.72
N VAL A 180 -3.44 -32.93 1.59
CA VAL A 180 -4.03 -33.07 0.25
C VAL A 180 -4.57 -34.48 0.05
N ILE A 181 -3.74 -35.49 0.33
CA ILE A 181 -4.13 -36.90 0.21
C ILE A 181 -5.34 -37.20 1.10
N LEU A 182 -5.33 -36.72 2.35
CA LEU A 182 -6.43 -36.92 3.29
C LEU A 182 -7.74 -36.28 2.80
N THR A 183 -7.66 -35.07 2.24
CA THR A 183 -8.83 -34.36 1.71
C THR A 183 -9.42 -35.10 0.50
N ILE A 184 -8.57 -35.57 -0.41
CA ILE A 184 -9.01 -36.37 -1.57
C ILE A 184 -9.62 -37.69 -1.11
N LEU A 185 -9.04 -38.35 -0.10
CA LEU A 185 -9.57 -39.61 0.43
C LEU A 185 -10.97 -39.44 1.02
N PHE A 186 -11.20 -38.42 1.85
CA PHE A 186 -12.54 -38.16 2.40
C PHE A 186 -13.55 -37.73 1.34
N LEU A 187 -13.10 -37.07 0.27
CA LEU A 187 -13.95 -36.74 -0.87
C LEU A 187 -14.40 -37.98 -1.64
N ILE A 188 -13.48 -38.91 -1.90
CA ILE A 188 -13.81 -40.17 -2.58
C ILE A 188 -14.70 -41.02 -1.67
N ALA A 189 -14.40 -41.08 -0.37
CA ALA A 189 -15.19 -41.83 0.60
C ALA A 189 -16.64 -41.31 0.69
N SER A 190 -16.85 -39.99 0.70
CA SER A 190 -18.20 -39.42 0.71
C SER A 190 -18.96 -39.77 -0.58
N GLN A 191 -18.32 -39.71 -1.75
CA GLN A 191 -18.94 -40.09 -3.01
C GLN A 191 -19.30 -41.58 -3.08
N VAL A 192 -18.40 -42.47 -2.61
CA VAL A 192 -18.67 -43.91 -2.56
C VAL A 192 -19.80 -44.24 -1.60
N LEU A 193 -19.86 -43.60 -0.43
CA LEU A 193 -20.94 -43.79 0.54
C LEU A 193 -22.28 -43.26 0.02
N TYR A 194 -22.27 -42.15 -0.73
CA TYR A 194 -23.47 -41.63 -1.40
C TYR A 194 -23.99 -42.60 -2.46
N GLN A 195 -23.14 -43.07 -3.37
CA GLN A 195 -23.57 -44.04 -4.38
C GLN A 195 -23.97 -45.39 -3.74
N GLY A 196 -23.28 -45.79 -2.68
CA GLY A 196 -23.61 -46.97 -1.89
C GLY A 196 -25.00 -46.88 -1.23
N SER A 197 -25.37 -45.73 -0.67
CA SER A 197 -26.69 -45.54 -0.04
C SER A 197 -27.83 -45.56 -1.07
N VAL A 198 -27.64 -44.93 -2.23
CA VAL A 198 -28.60 -44.94 -3.34
C VAL A 198 -28.75 -46.34 -3.93
N TYR A 199 -27.63 -47.04 -4.16
CA TYR A 199 -27.63 -48.41 -4.67
C TYR A 199 -28.34 -49.37 -3.70
N TRP A 200 -28.05 -49.25 -2.40
CA TRP A 200 -28.71 -50.04 -1.36
C TRP A 200 -30.23 -49.81 -1.33
N LEU A 201 -30.66 -48.55 -1.41
CA LEU A 201 -32.08 -48.20 -1.49
C LEU A 201 -32.77 -48.81 -2.71
N SER A 202 -32.09 -48.83 -3.87
CA SER A 202 -32.60 -49.48 -5.08
C SER A 202 -32.76 -50.98 -4.92
N LEU A 203 -31.78 -51.67 -4.32
CA LEU A 203 -31.87 -53.10 -4.02
C LEU A 203 -33.04 -53.40 -3.08
N TRP A 204 -33.11 -52.66 -1.96
CA TRP A 204 -34.18 -52.81 -0.97
C TRP A 204 -35.57 -52.60 -1.58
N THR A 205 -35.74 -51.56 -2.41
CA THR A 205 -37.02 -51.27 -3.09
C THR A 205 -37.42 -52.37 -4.07
N ASN A 206 -36.45 -52.99 -4.76
CA ASN A 206 -36.71 -54.06 -5.72
C ASN A 206 -37.10 -55.37 -5.01
N GLU A 207 -36.43 -55.71 -3.92
CA GLU A 207 -36.78 -56.89 -3.09
C GLU A 207 -38.17 -56.73 -2.46
N MET A 208 -38.49 -55.54 -1.97
CA MET A 208 -39.81 -55.23 -1.42
C MET A 208 -40.93 -55.34 -2.46
N ARG A 209 -40.64 -55.05 -3.74
CA ARG A 209 -41.59 -55.24 -4.86
C ARG A 209 -41.81 -56.72 -5.21
N LYS A 210 -40.74 -57.54 -5.18
CA LYS A 210 -40.80 -58.95 -5.62
C LYS A 210 -41.38 -59.88 -4.55
N THR A 211 -41.03 -59.68 -3.28
CA THR A 211 -41.39 -60.59 -2.18
C THR A 211 -41.67 -59.81 -0.89
N PRO A 212 -42.83 -59.17 -0.75
CA PRO A 212 -43.10 -58.26 0.37
C PRO A 212 -43.07 -58.97 1.75
N ASP A 213 -43.52 -60.22 1.84
CA ASP A 213 -43.67 -60.94 3.12
C ASP A 213 -42.37 -61.57 3.67
N LYS A 214 -41.29 -61.60 2.87
CA LYS A 214 -40.01 -62.25 3.25
C LYS A 214 -38.87 -61.27 3.52
N VAL A 215 -39.07 -59.98 3.33
CA VAL A 215 -38.03 -58.96 3.50
C VAL A 215 -37.92 -58.58 4.97
N ASP A 216 -36.73 -58.77 5.56
CA ASP A 216 -36.42 -58.24 6.88
C ASP A 216 -36.24 -56.72 6.80
N GLN A 217 -37.29 -55.98 7.17
CA GLN A 217 -37.30 -54.52 7.13
C GLN A 217 -36.33 -53.92 8.15
N THR A 218 -36.19 -54.53 9.32
CA THR A 218 -35.34 -54.00 10.40
C THR A 218 -33.88 -54.01 9.99
N PHE A 219 -33.42 -55.11 9.37
CA PHE A 219 -32.05 -55.24 8.89
C PHE A 219 -31.72 -54.21 7.80
N ASN A 220 -32.61 -54.04 6.81
CA ASN A 220 -32.40 -53.09 5.72
C ASN A 220 -32.38 -51.63 6.19
N ILE A 221 -33.24 -51.27 7.16
CA ILE A 221 -33.26 -49.94 7.76
C ILE A 221 -31.96 -49.65 8.52
N ILE A 222 -31.42 -50.64 9.26
CA ILE A 222 -30.15 -50.48 9.99
C ILE A 222 -28.99 -50.21 9.03
N ILE A 223 -28.89 -50.96 7.93
CA ILE A 223 -27.81 -50.77 6.94
C ILE A 223 -27.95 -49.41 6.23
N TYR A 224 -29.16 -49.04 5.81
CA TYR A 224 -29.38 -47.76 5.16
C TYR A 224 -29.05 -46.58 6.10
N THR A 225 -29.44 -46.69 7.37
CA THR A 225 -29.16 -45.66 8.39
C THR A 225 -27.66 -45.56 8.68
N SER A 226 -26.93 -46.67 8.75
CA SER A 226 -25.49 -46.66 8.99
C SER A 226 -24.70 -46.08 7.82
N LEU A 227 -25.07 -46.39 6.57
CA LEU A 227 -24.50 -45.79 5.37
C LEU A 227 -24.76 -44.28 5.31
N THR A 228 -25.98 -43.84 5.65
CA THR A 228 -26.35 -42.43 5.67
C THR A 228 -25.60 -41.66 6.77
N CYS A 229 -25.44 -42.25 7.95
CA CYS A 229 -24.65 -41.67 9.03
C CYS A 229 -23.17 -41.56 8.64
N GLY A 230 -22.60 -42.62 8.05
CA GLY A 230 -21.22 -42.61 7.55
C GLY A 230 -21.00 -41.54 6.48
N LEU A 231 -21.95 -41.37 5.55
CA LEU A 231 -21.92 -40.30 4.56
C LEU A 231 -21.86 -38.93 5.22
N PHE A 232 -22.72 -38.66 6.21
CA PHE A 232 -22.74 -37.38 6.90
C PHE A 232 -21.39 -37.07 7.61
N VAL A 233 -20.83 -38.07 8.30
CA VAL A 233 -19.53 -37.93 8.98
C VAL A 233 -18.39 -37.70 7.98
N SER A 234 -18.32 -38.50 6.90
CA SER A 234 -17.28 -38.36 5.87
C SER A 234 -17.39 -37.03 5.13
N ALA A 235 -18.62 -36.59 4.84
CA ALA A 235 -18.87 -35.29 4.23
C ALA A 235 -18.39 -34.16 5.14
N LEU A 236 -18.81 -34.12 6.41
CA LEU A 236 -18.34 -33.10 7.35
C LEU A 236 -16.81 -33.06 7.47
N LEU A 237 -16.17 -34.22 7.55
CA LEU A 237 -14.72 -34.30 7.67
C LEU A 237 -14.02 -33.80 6.39
N SER A 238 -14.56 -34.12 5.21
CA SER A 238 -14.04 -33.60 3.95
C SER A 238 -14.11 -32.07 3.87
N ILE A 239 -15.22 -31.46 4.33
CA ILE A 239 -15.42 -30.02 4.34
C ILE A 239 -14.44 -29.34 5.30
N ILE A 240 -14.30 -29.87 6.50
CA ILE A 240 -13.36 -29.34 7.51
C ILE A 240 -11.93 -29.42 6.98
N CYS A 241 -11.51 -30.56 6.41
CA CYS A 241 -10.17 -30.72 5.83
C CYS A 241 -9.93 -29.74 4.68
N PHE A 242 -10.91 -29.58 3.78
CA PHE A 242 -10.86 -28.65 2.65
C PHE A 242 -10.71 -27.19 3.10
N TYR A 243 -11.50 -26.77 4.09
CA TYR A 243 -11.44 -25.40 4.62
C TYR A 243 -10.10 -25.13 5.35
N ILE A 244 -9.61 -26.11 6.13
CA ILE A 244 -8.27 -26.02 6.76
C ILE A 244 -7.17 -25.88 5.70
N MET A 245 -7.25 -26.62 4.59
CA MET A 245 -6.30 -26.50 3.48
C MET A 245 -6.32 -25.09 2.87
N CYS A 246 -7.50 -24.56 2.57
CA CYS A 246 -7.64 -23.22 1.98
C CYS A 246 -7.13 -22.12 2.92
N MET A 247 -7.50 -22.18 4.20
CA MET A 247 -7.04 -21.24 5.22
C MET A 247 -5.51 -21.25 5.38
N ARG A 248 -4.89 -22.43 5.42
CA ARG A 248 -3.43 -22.54 5.48
C ARG A 248 -2.76 -21.99 4.22
N SER A 249 -3.37 -22.19 3.05
CA SER A 249 -2.87 -21.65 1.78
C SER A 249 -2.85 -20.15 1.77
N SER A 250 -3.98 -19.54 2.14
CA SER A 250 -4.13 -18.09 2.30
C SER A 250 -3.04 -17.50 3.20
N VAL A 251 -2.91 -18.00 4.43
CA VAL A 251 -1.93 -17.48 5.40
C VAL A 251 -0.50 -17.63 4.90
N ASN A 252 -0.16 -18.77 4.28
CA ASN A 252 1.18 -19.00 3.75
C ASN A 252 1.48 -18.12 2.54
N LEU A 253 0.50 -17.88 1.66
CA LEU A 253 0.64 -16.99 0.52
C LEU A 253 0.84 -15.55 0.99
N TYR A 254 0.00 -15.09 1.93
CA TYR A 254 0.13 -13.77 2.56
C TYR A 254 1.52 -13.58 3.19
N ASN A 255 1.98 -14.52 4.00
CA ASN A 255 3.29 -14.47 4.65
C ASN A 255 4.44 -14.44 3.63
N LYS A 256 4.33 -15.20 2.53
CA LYS A 256 5.34 -15.16 1.46
C LYS A 256 5.39 -13.80 0.77
N ILE A 257 4.23 -13.23 0.40
CA ILE A 257 4.16 -11.91 -0.23
C ILE A 257 4.69 -10.85 0.74
N PHE A 258 4.30 -10.90 2.01
CA PHE A 258 4.77 -9.99 3.04
C PHE A 258 6.29 -10.05 3.25
N CYS A 259 6.85 -11.25 3.40
CA CYS A 259 8.30 -11.41 3.55
C CYS A 259 9.06 -11.00 2.28
N ALA A 260 8.53 -11.30 1.09
CA ALA A 260 9.13 -10.87 -0.17
C ALA A 260 9.15 -9.34 -0.29
N LEU A 261 8.05 -8.68 0.09
CA LEU A 261 7.95 -7.22 0.09
C LEU A 261 8.96 -6.59 1.04
N LEU A 262 9.08 -7.09 2.27
CA LEU A 262 10.03 -6.57 3.26
C LEU A 262 11.50 -6.78 2.86
N ARG A 263 11.80 -7.81 2.07
CA ARG A 263 13.15 -8.10 1.56
C ARG A 263 13.47 -7.38 0.26
N SER A 264 12.48 -6.73 -0.35
CA SER A 264 12.65 -6.07 -1.63
C SER A 264 13.55 -4.83 -1.51
N PRO A 265 14.39 -4.52 -2.52
CA PRO A 265 15.13 -3.27 -2.57
C PRO A 265 14.19 -2.06 -2.58
N ILE A 266 14.67 -0.93 -2.06
CA ILE A 266 13.90 0.32 -1.96
C ILE A 266 13.45 0.84 -3.33
N HIS A 267 14.24 0.56 -4.37
CA HIS A 267 13.94 0.86 -5.77
C HIS A 267 12.57 0.31 -6.22
N LEU A 268 12.13 -0.85 -5.73
CA LEU A 268 10.81 -1.39 -6.07
C LEU A 268 9.68 -0.48 -5.58
N PHE A 269 9.85 0.16 -4.42
CA PHE A 269 8.85 1.06 -3.84
C PHE A 269 8.83 2.45 -4.49
N GLU A 270 9.92 2.84 -5.14
CA GLU A 270 10.00 4.10 -5.89
C GLU A 270 9.44 3.94 -7.31
N SER A 271 9.64 2.78 -7.92
CA SER A 271 9.12 2.42 -9.25
C SER A 271 7.66 1.95 -9.23
N SER A 272 7.20 1.33 -8.14
CA SER A 272 5.83 0.83 -8.00
C SER A 272 4.95 1.81 -7.20
N PRO A 273 3.87 2.36 -7.78
CA PRO A 273 2.86 3.13 -7.07
C PRO A 273 2.36 2.36 -5.86
N ILE A 274 2.28 3.05 -4.73
CA ILE A 274 1.92 2.42 -3.45
C ILE A 274 0.50 1.83 -3.48
N GLY A 275 -0.38 2.41 -4.30
CA GLY A 275 -1.73 1.91 -4.54
C GLY A 275 -1.76 0.50 -5.13
N ARG A 276 -0.77 0.12 -5.96
CA ARG A 276 -0.72 -1.24 -6.55
C ARG A 276 -0.41 -2.29 -5.50
N ILE A 277 0.60 -2.02 -4.66
CA ILE A 277 0.98 -2.91 -3.55
C ILE A 277 -0.21 -3.05 -2.61
N LEU A 278 -0.87 -1.93 -2.27
CA LEU A 278 -2.04 -1.96 -1.41
C LEU A 278 -3.20 -2.78 -1.98
N ASN A 279 -3.49 -2.63 -3.28
CA ASN A 279 -4.56 -3.39 -3.93
C ASN A 279 -4.30 -4.91 -3.93
N ARG A 280 -3.05 -5.33 -4.14
CA ARG A 280 -2.68 -6.76 -4.02
C ARG A 280 -2.88 -7.30 -2.60
N PHE A 281 -2.52 -6.51 -1.60
CA PHE A 281 -2.68 -6.91 -0.20
C PHE A 281 -4.13 -6.93 0.26
N SER A 282 -4.97 -5.98 -0.17
CA SER A 282 -6.36 -5.91 0.28
C SER A 282 -7.31 -6.69 -0.62
N LYS A 283 -7.33 -6.40 -1.92
CA LYS A 283 -8.34 -6.90 -2.85
C LYS A 283 -8.03 -8.32 -3.29
N ASP A 284 -6.80 -8.57 -3.74
CA ASP A 284 -6.46 -9.89 -4.29
C ASP A 284 -6.38 -10.95 -3.19
N THR A 285 -5.77 -10.63 -2.04
CA THR A 285 -5.82 -11.51 -0.85
C THR A 285 -7.27 -11.74 -0.41
N GLY A 286 -8.10 -10.70 -0.38
CA GLY A 286 -9.52 -10.83 -0.02
C GLY A 286 -10.28 -11.79 -0.94
N ILE A 287 -10.03 -11.74 -2.25
CA ILE A 287 -10.62 -12.69 -3.21
C ILE A 287 -10.16 -14.13 -2.93
N VAL A 288 -8.88 -14.32 -2.61
CA VAL A 288 -8.33 -15.64 -2.29
C VAL A 288 -8.91 -16.21 -0.99
N ASP A 289 -9.26 -15.35 -0.04
CA ASP A 289 -9.73 -15.74 1.28
C ASP A 289 -11.24 -16.00 1.33
N GLU A 290 -12.02 -15.15 0.65
CA GLU A 290 -13.49 -15.18 0.73
C GLU A 290 -14.11 -15.94 -0.45
N LEU A 291 -13.69 -15.62 -1.67
CA LEU A 291 -14.37 -16.10 -2.88
C LEU A 291 -13.89 -17.50 -3.28
N LEU A 292 -12.57 -17.73 -3.24
CA LEU A 292 -11.98 -18.98 -3.75
C LEU A 292 -12.47 -20.23 -3.00
N PRO A 293 -12.54 -20.27 -1.65
CA PRO A 293 -13.05 -21.43 -0.94
C PRO A 293 -14.52 -21.70 -1.24
N SER A 294 -15.35 -20.65 -1.35
CA SER A 294 -16.77 -20.77 -1.66
C SER A 294 -16.99 -21.36 -3.05
N VAL A 295 -16.33 -20.79 -4.07
CA VAL A 295 -16.49 -21.25 -5.46
C VAL A 295 -15.95 -22.67 -5.65
N ALA A 296 -14.83 -22.98 -5.00
CA ALA A 296 -14.25 -24.33 -5.08
C ALA A 296 -15.12 -25.37 -4.37
N PHE A 297 -15.77 -25.00 -3.26
CA PHE A 297 -16.75 -25.86 -2.58
C PHE A 297 -17.97 -26.14 -3.46
N ASP A 298 -18.53 -25.10 -4.11
CA ASP A 298 -19.65 -25.27 -5.04
C ASP A 298 -19.28 -26.21 -6.19
N PHE A 299 -18.08 -26.05 -6.76
CA PHE A 299 -17.60 -26.93 -7.83
C PHE A 299 -17.49 -28.40 -7.38
N ILE A 300 -17.05 -28.64 -6.14
CA ILE A 300 -16.86 -29.98 -5.57
C ILE A 300 -18.19 -30.68 -5.23
N ILE A 301 -19.23 -29.91 -4.90
CA ILE A 301 -20.54 -30.47 -4.50
C ILE A 301 -21.51 -30.58 -5.67
N VAL A 302 -21.47 -29.64 -6.61
CA VAL A 302 -22.44 -29.54 -7.70
C VAL A 302 -22.09 -30.46 -8.89
N ASN A 303 -20.84 -30.93 -8.99
CA ASN A 303 -20.39 -31.94 -9.97
C ASN A 303 -19.98 -33.24 -9.28
#